data_AF-A0AAE6F846-F1
#
_entry.id   AF-A0AAE6F846-F1
#
_cell.length_a   1.000
_cell.length_b   1.000
_cell.length_c   1.000
_cell.angle_alpha   90.00
_cell.angle_beta   90.00
_cell.angle_gamma   90.00
#
_symmetry.space_group_name_H-M   'P 1'
#
loop_
_entity.id
_entity.type
_entity.pdbx_description
1 polymer ?
#
loop_
_entity_poly.entity_id
_entity_poly.type
_entity_poly.pdbx_seq_one_letter_code
_entity_poly.pdbx_strand_id
1 'polypeptide(L)'
;MQLEINQEALPVYEALASNVRIKIIQLLARNKMNVKEIAQELGLSSAIVTMHIKKLEEAKIIKTERVGQRKISSLRVDHIDINFPEKIFNAFDTRETSIPIGHYTNYSVEPTCGLATLAGFIGPVDEPKFFMDPNRMDARILWFTKGFVEYQSPNFLSLDEKLEMMEISMEISSEFPFSNNNWPSDITFSLNGIELGTWTSPGDFADIRGKYTPDWYPDNLNQYGLLKTIRIMDHGTYMEGEPLSDVTIKDIPAYEDTWHLRVEVKEEAENMGGCTLFGKGFGNYDQDIKIKMFYS
;
A
#
# COMPACT_ATOMS: atom_id res chain seq x y z
N MET A 1 6.43 3.27 -8.82
CA MET A 1 7.88 3.43 -8.61
C MET A 1 8.09 3.95 -7.21
N GLN A 2 8.92 3.31 -6.40
CA GLN A 2 9.21 3.76 -5.03
C GLN A 2 10.59 4.42 -4.98
N LEU A 3 10.67 5.58 -4.34
CA LEU A 3 11.87 6.38 -4.17
C LEU A 3 12.04 6.78 -2.71
N GLU A 4 13.28 6.93 -2.29
CA GLU A 4 13.65 7.55 -1.03
C GLU A 4 14.14 9.00 -1.30
N ILE A 5 14.07 9.88 -0.30
CA ILE A 5 14.78 11.17 -0.36
C ILE A 5 16.29 10.91 -0.17
N ASN A 6 16.95 10.53 -1.26
CA ASN A 6 18.38 10.27 -1.31
C ASN A 6 18.99 10.68 -2.67
N GLN A 7 20.31 10.54 -2.80
CA GLN A 7 21.03 10.91 -4.01
C GLN A 7 20.73 9.98 -5.20
N GLU A 8 20.32 8.73 -4.96
CA GLU A 8 19.98 7.77 -6.03
C GLU A 8 18.69 8.15 -6.75
N ALA A 9 17.74 8.76 -6.05
CA ALA A 9 16.49 9.26 -6.62
C ALA A 9 16.62 10.63 -7.31
N LEU A 10 17.76 11.32 -7.16
CA LEU A 10 17.99 12.65 -7.74
C LEU A 10 17.74 12.74 -9.26
N PRO A 11 18.14 11.76 -10.10
CA PRO A 11 17.84 11.80 -11.53
C PRO A 11 16.33 11.86 -11.83
N VAL A 12 15.50 11.24 -10.99
CA VAL A 12 14.04 11.31 -11.14
C VAL A 12 13.52 12.70 -10.77
N TYR A 13 13.98 13.26 -9.65
CA TYR A 13 13.60 14.61 -9.24
C TYR A 13 14.02 15.66 -10.28
N GLU A 14 15.24 15.54 -10.79
CA GLU A 14 15.74 16.37 -11.89
C GLU A 14 14.97 16.15 -13.19
N ALA A 15 14.45 14.96 -13.46
CA ALA A 15 13.62 14.69 -14.62
C ALA A 15 12.24 15.37 -14.51
N LEU A 16 11.64 15.39 -13.32
CA LEU A 16 10.34 15.98 -13.05
C LEU A 16 10.38 17.51 -12.88
N ALA A 17 11.51 18.07 -12.45
CA ALA A 17 11.71 19.52 -12.32
C ALA A 17 11.85 20.25 -13.67
N SER A 18 10.85 20.15 -14.56
CA SER A 18 10.77 20.92 -15.80
C SER A 18 9.36 20.94 -16.39
N ASN A 19 8.87 22.14 -16.66
CA ASN A 19 7.56 22.37 -17.31
C ASN A 19 7.42 21.63 -18.65
N VAL A 20 8.50 21.53 -19.45
CA VAL A 20 8.47 20.84 -20.74
C VAL A 20 8.30 19.33 -20.54
N ARG A 21 9.04 18.73 -19.61
CA ARG A 21 8.95 17.29 -19.33
C ARG A 21 7.62 16.90 -18.70
N ILE A 22 7.06 17.74 -17.82
CA ILE A 22 5.71 17.52 -17.30
C ILE A 22 4.68 17.49 -18.43
N LYS A 23 4.75 18.42 -19.40
CA LYS A 23 3.86 18.39 -20.58
C LYS A 23 4.05 17.15 -21.44
N ILE A 24 5.30 16.69 -21.63
CA ILE A 24 5.58 15.43 -22.36
C ILE A 24 4.91 14.25 -21.66
N ILE A 25 5.02 14.14 -20.33
CA ILE A 25 4.37 13.07 -19.55
C ILE A 25 2.85 13.11 -19.76
N GLN A 26 2.23 14.30 -19.69
CA GLN A 26 0.78 14.47 -19.92
C GLN A 26 0.34 14.09 -21.33
N LEU A 27 1.14 14.38 -22.36
CA LEU A 27 0.87 13.94 -23.73
C LEU A 27 0.95 12.42 -23.86
N LEU A 28 1.99 11.82 -23.25
CA LEU A 28 2.23 10.38 -23.28
C LEU A 28 1.23 9.58 -22.44
N ALA A 29 0.59 10.20 -21.46
CA ALA A 29 -0.54 9.62 -20.73
C ALA A 29 -1.76 9.38 -21.63
N ARG A 30 -1.92 10.18 -22.69
CA ARG A 30 -3.05 10.07 -23.63
C ARG A 30 -2.75 9.12 -24.78
N ASN A 31 -1.58 9.24 -25.38
CA ASN A 31 -1.18 8.45 -26.55
C ASN A 31 0.33 8.22 -26.58
N LYS A 32 0.76 7.07 -27.12
CA LYS A 32 2.17 6.83 -27.46
C LYS A 32 2.57 7.71 -28.64
N MET A 33 3.67 8.44 -28.53
CA MET A 33 4.07 9.43 -29.53
C MET A 33 5.55 9.32 -29.89
N ASN A 34 5.89 9.64 -31.13
CA ASN A 34 7.27 9.82 -31.55
C ASN A 34 7.75 11.27 -31.32
N VAL A 35 9.07 11.46 -31.39
CA VAL A 35 9.73 12.77 -31.13
C VAL A 35 9.14 13.91 -31.98
N LYS A 36 8.74 13.66 -33.23
CA LYS A 36 8.23 14.70 -34.13
C LYS A 36 6.82 15.15 -33.73
N GLU A 37 5.97 14.20 -33.32
CA GLU A 37 4.62 14.48 -32.83
C GLU A 37 4.70 15.33 -31.54
N ILE A 38 5.53 14.92 -30.58
CA ILE A 38 5.73 15.66 -29.33
C ILE A 38 6.30 17.06 -29.59
N ALA A 39 7.25 17.18 -30.52
CA ALA A 39 7.84 18.46 -30.92
C ALA A 39 6.79 19.43 -31.50
N GLN A 40 5.88 18.90 -32.33
CA GLN A 40 4.79 19.68 -32.91
C GLN A 40 3.80 20.16 -31.85
N GLU A 41 3.34 19.27 -30.96
CA GLU A 41 2.40 19.62 -29.88
C GLU A 41 2.95 20.67 -28.91
N LEU A 42 4.27 20.66 -28.67
CA LEU A 42 4.92 21.58 -27.75
C LEU A 42 5.45 22.86 -28.41
N GLY A 43 5.43 22.95 -29.75
CA GLY A 43 6.05 24.05 -30.49
C GLY A 43 7.57 24.13 -30.29
N LEU A 44 8.24 22.99 -30.10
CA LEU A 44 9.68 22.88 -29.85
C LEU A 44 10.39 22.15 -31.00
N SER A 45 11.72 22.31 -31.10
CA SER A 45 12.49 21.56 -32.09
C SER A 45 12.63 20.08 -31.67
N SER A 46 12.71 19.17 -32.65
CA SER A 46 12.92 17.75 -32.37
C SER A 46 14.21 17.46 -31.60
N ALA A 47 15.25 18.29 -31.75
CA ALA A 47 16.48 18.16 -30.99
C ALA A 47 16.28 18.45 -29.49
N ILE A 48 15.54 19.53 -29.17
CA ILE A 48 15.18 19.88 -27.78
C ILE A 48 14.32 18.78 -27.17
N VAL A 49 13.31 18.29 -27.91
CA VAL A 49 12.42 17.22 -27.43
C VAL A 49 13.20 15.92 -27.21
N THR A 50 14.14 15.58 -28.09
CA THR A 50 15.00 14.39 -27.92
C THR A 50 15.81 14.46 -26.62
N MET A 51 16.36 15.64 -26.29
CA MET A 51 17.07 15.84 -25.03
C MET A 51 16.16 15.63 -23.81
N HIS A 52 14.92 16.13 -23.84
CA HIS A 52 13.96 15.92 -22.75
C HIS A 52 13.51 14.47 -22.62
N ILE A 53 13.24 13.79 -23.74
CA ILE A 53 12.89 12.36 -23.77
C ILE A 53 14.03 11.53 -23.18
N LYS A 54 15.29 11.83 -23.53
CA LYS A 54 16.44 11.10 -22.99
C LYS A 54 16.50 11.20 -21.45
N LYS A 55 16.32 12.39 -20.88
CA LYS A 55 16.30 12.56 -19.41
C LYS A 55 15.15 11.81 -18.73
N LEU A 56 13.96 11.80 -19.35
CA LEU A 56 12.81 11.03 -18.83
C LEU A 56 13.03 9.50 -18.93
N GLU A 57 13.70 9.05 -19.98
CA GLU A 57 14.06 7.64 -20.21
C GLU A 57 15.15 7.17 -19.23
N GLU A 58 16.17 7.99 -18.98
CA GLU A 58 17.21 7.75 -17.97
C GLU A 58 16.63 7.63 -16.55
N ALA A 59 15.64 8.48 -16.23
CA ALA A 59 14.87 8.40 -14.99
C ALA A 59 13.84 7.26 -14.95
N LYS A 60 13.76 6.43 -15.99
CA LYS A 60 12.79 5.31 -16.13
C LYS A 60 11.32 5.72 -16.02
N ILE A 61 11.00 7.00 -16.19
CA ILE A 61 9.61 7.51 -16.17
C ILE A 61 8.89 7.13 -17.47
N ILE A 62 9.62 7.14 -18.58
CA ILE A 62 9.14 6.72 -19.90
C ILE A 62 10.02 5.59 -20.45
N LYS A 63 9.52 4.92 -21.47
CA LYS A 63 10.31 4.02 -22.31
C LYS A 63 10.14 4.41 -23.78
N THR A 64 11.16 4.14 -24.59
CA THR A 64 11.05 4.28 -26.04
C THR A 64 11.35 2.96 -26.74
N GLU A 65 10.48 2.57 -27.67
CA GLU A 65 10.62 1.35 -28.47
C GLU A 65 10.77 1.71 -29.95
N ARG A 66 11.52 0.90 -30.70
CA ARG A 66 11.68 1.09 -32.15
C ARG A 66 10.59 0.33 -32.88
N VAL A 67 9.67 1.05 -33.52
CA VAL A 67 8.62 0.48 -34.37
C VAL A 67 8.92 0.87 -35.81
N GLY A 68 9.45 -0.10 -36.57
CA GLY A 68 9.99 0.13 -37.90
C GLY A 68 11.16 1.13 -37.89
N GLN A 69 10.99 2.26 -38.58
CA GLN A 69 12.00 3.33 -38.62
C GLN A 69 11.80 4.41 -37.54
N ARG A 70 10.75 4.33 -36.71
CA ARG A 70 10.40 5.37 -35.73
C ARG A 70 10.69 4.90 -34.31
N LYS A 71 11.19 5.81 -33.46
CA LYS A 71 11.26 5.65 -31.99
C LYS A 71 9.94 6.17 -31.41
N ILE A 72 9.14 5.29 -30.79
CA ILE A 72 7.85 5.63 -30.16
C ILE A 72 8.03 5.61 -28.65
N SER A 73 7.65 6.70 -28.00
CA SER A 73 7.75 6.89 -26.55
C SER A 73 6.40 6.61 -25.88
N SER A 74 6.44 6.05 -24.67
CA SER A 74 5.26 5.77 -23.82
C SER A 74 5.63 5.88 -22.35
N LEU A 75 4.65 6.17 -21.48
CA LEU A 75 4.86 6.09 -20.03
C LEU A 75 5.27 4.67 -19.61
N ARG A 76 6.09 4.61 -18.57
CA ARG A 76 6.56 3.36 -17.96
C ARG A 76 6.08 3.21 -16.51
N VAL A 77 5.73 4.31 -15.87
CA VAL A 77 5.28 4.34 -14.47
C VAL A 77 3.97 5.10 -14.40
N ASP A 78 3.02 4.58 -13.63
CA ASP A 78 1.74 5.22 -13.38
C ASP A 78 1.73 5.99 -12.06
N HIS A 79 2.53 5.54 -11.09
CA HIS A 79 2.64 6.13 -9.75
C HIS A 79 4.08 6.25 -9.27
N ILE A 80 4.39 7.29 -8.48
CA ILE A 80 5.68 7.48 -7.80
C ILE A 80 5.43 7.75 -6.31
N ASP A 81 5.86 6.84 -5.45
CA ASP A 81 5.91 7.03 -4.00
C ASP A 81 7.27 7.59 -3.59
N ILE A 82 7.29 8.67 -2.81
CA ILE A 82 8.51 9.27 -2.29
C ILE A 82 8.49 9.22 -0.77
N ASN A 83 9.31 8.32 -0.21
CA ASN A 83 9.50 8.19 1.22
C ASN A 83 10.44 9.29 1.73
N PHE A 84 9.94 10.14 2.62
CA PHE A 84 10.75 11.13 3.30
C PHE A 84 11.53 10.49 4.46
N PRO A 85 12.70 11.02 4.83
CA PRO A 85 13.42 10.54 6.00
C PRO A 85 12.53 10.77 7.23
N GLU A 86 12.56 9.83 8.18
CA GLU A 86 11.75 9.94 9.40
C GLU A 86 12.02 11.29 10.08
N LYS A 87 10.95 12.10 10.25
CA LYS A 87 11.00 13.22 11.17
C LYS A 87 11.10 12.60 12.56
N ILE A 88 12.25 12.71 13.20
CA ILE A 88 12.38 12.36 14.61
C ILE A 88 11.46 13.34 15.35
N PHE A 89 10.29 12.87 15.79
CA PHE A 89 9.42 13.61 16.69
C PHE A 89 10.14 13.68 18.04
N ASN A 90 11.08 14.62 18.18
CA ASN A 90 11.92 14.81 19.38
C ASN A 90 11.14 15.15 20.67
N ALA A 91 9.80 15.16 20.63
CA ALA A 91 8.96 15.44 21.80
C ALA A 91 8.51 14.18 22.56
N PHE A 92 8.52 13.00 21.91
CA PHE A 92 7.95 11.78 22.47
C PHE A 92 8.89 10.59 22.29
N ASP A 93 8.95 9.73 23.31
CA ASP A 93 9.55 8.41 23.19
C ASP A 93 8.66 7.52 22.32
N THR A 94 9.26 6.50 21.71
CA THR A 94 8.55 5.61 20.79
C THR A 94 8.73 4.14 21.14
N ARG A 95 7.68 3.35 20.88
CA ARG A 95 7.68 1.89 20.96
C ARG A 95 7.01 1.33 19.73
N GLU A 96 7.68 0.41 19.06
CA GLU A 96 7.18 -0.25 17.85
C GLU A 96 7.03 -1.75 18.10
N THR A 97 5.93 -2.32 17.63
CA THR A 97 5.71 -3.77 17.56
C THR A 97 5.27 -4.13 16.14
N SER A 98 5.78 -5.26 15.64
CA SER A 98 5.40 -5.80 14.34
C SER A 98 4.62 -7.10 14.53
N ILE A 99 3.50 -7.25 13.80
CA ILE A 99 2.58 -8.37 13.90
C ILE A 99 2.53 -9.09 12.55
N PRO A 100 3.07 -10.31 12.42
CA PRO A 100 3.00 -11.08 11.18
C PRO A 100 1.56 -11.31 10.71
N ILE A 101 1.34 -11.31 9.39
CA ILE A 101 0.01 -11.46 8.79
C ILE A 101 -0.71 -12.72 9.24
N GLY A 102 0.03 -13.81 9.42
CA GLY A 102 -0.49 -15.09 9.91
C GLY A 102 -0.94 -15.12 11.38
N HIS A 103 -0.58 -14.12 12.18
CA HIS A 103 -0.72 -14.12 13.64
C HIS A 103 -2.03 -13.50 14.14
N TYR A 104 -3.07 -13.43 13.31
CA TYR A 104 -4.40 -13.08 13.82
C TYR A 104 -4.83 -14.05 14.92
N THR A 105 -5.60 -13.51 15.87
CA THR A 105 -6.08 -14.21 17.06
C THR A 105 -7.57 -14.53 16.98
N ASN A 106 -8.29 -13.79 16.14
CA ASN A 106 -9.72 -13.95 15.91
C ASN A 106 -10.03 -13.58 14.45
N TYR A 107 -11.04 -14.22 13.87
CA TYR A 107 -11.42 -14.00 12.48
C TYR A 107 -12.84 -14.51 12.20
N SER A 108 -13.47 -13.95 11.18
CA SER A 108 -14.65 -14.49 10.53
C SER A 108 -14.55 -14.09 9.08
N VAL A 109 -14.34 -15.03 8.16
CA VAL A 109 -14.08 -14.72 6.75
C VAL A 109 -15.00 -15.52 5.84
N GLU A 110 -15.46 -14.90 4.75
CA GLU A 110 -16.21 -15.56 3.69
C GLU A 110 -15.43 -15.55 2.36
N PRO A 111 -15.62 -16.59 1.51
CA PRO A 111 -15.00 -16.67 0.19
C PRO A 111 -15.39 -15.51 -0.76
N THR A 112 -14.57 -15.15 -1.76
CA THR A 112 -13.20 -15.64 -2.03
C THR A 112 -12.28 -15.36 -0.84
N CYS A 113 -11.49 -16.35 -0.43
CA CYS A 113 -10.57 -16.24 0.71
C CYS A 113 -9.38 -17.20 0.62
N GLY A 114 -8.26 -16.84 1.23
CA GLY A 114 -7.11 -17.73 1.29
C GLY A 114 -5.88 -17.15 1.98
N LEU A 115 -4.83 -17.97 1.99
CA LEU A 115 -3.58 -17.73 2.70
C LEU A 115 -2.42 -18.28 1.87
N ALA A 116 -1.29 -17.58 1.86
CA ALA A 116 -0.06 -18.13 1.31
C ALA A 116 1.18 -17.76 2.12
N THR A 117 2.12 -18.71 2.14
CA THR A 117 3.48 -18.53 2.67
C THR A 117 4.43 -18.08 1.55
N LEU A 118 5.72 -17.95 1.84
CA LEU A 118 6.73 -17.76 0.77
C LEU A 118 6.92 -18.99 -0.12
N ALA A 119 6.43 -20.18 0.27
CA ALA A 119 6.65 -21.44 -0.43
C ALA A 119 5.41 -21.97 -1.17
N GLY A 120 4.21 -21.49 -0.86
CA GLY A 120 2.97 -22.00 -1.45
C GLY A 120 1.72 -21.55 -0.69
N PHE A 121 0.57 -21.89 -1.26
CA PHE A 121 -0.74 -21.76 -0.61
C PHE A 121 -0.85 -22.62 0.65
N ILE A 122 -1.61 -22.14 1.63
CA ILE A 122 -1.98 -22.91 2.82
C ILE A 122 -3.36 -23.51 2.58
N GLY A 123 -3.36 -24.78 2.18
CA GLY A 123 -4.59 -25.51 1.84
C GLY A 123 -5.24 -25.06 0.52
N PRO A 124 -6.40 -25.62 0.17
CA PRO A 124 -7.28 -25.10 -0.88
C PRO A 124 -7.77 -23.69 -0.56
N VAL A 125 -7.85 -22.85 -1.59
CA VAL A 125 -8.50 -21.54 -1.51
C VAL A 125 -10.01 -21.69 -1.32
N ASP A 126 -10.66 -20.62 -0.89
CA ASP A 126 -12.11 -20.50 -0.67
C ASP A 126 -12.68 -21.41 0.41
N GLU A 127 -11.83 -21.82 1.36
CA GLU A 127 -12.18 -22.71 2.45
C GLU A 127 -11.82 -22.07 3.81
N PRO A 128 -12.76 -21.37 4.47
CA PRO A 128 -12.51 -20.61 5.71
C PRO A 128 -11.90 -21.42 6.86
N LYS A 129 -12.07 -22.75 6.86
CA LYS A 129 -11.46 -23.65 7.86
C LYS A 129 -9.93 -23.64 7.85
N PHE A 130 -9.29 -23.31 6.71
CA PHE A 130 -7.82 -23.25 6.61
C PHE A 130 -7.23 -21.99 7.26
N PHE A 131 -8.06 -21.01 7.65
CA PHE A 131 -7.63 -19.92 8.53
C PHE A 131 -7.32 -20.37 9.98
N MET A 132 -7.48 -21.66 10.29
CA MET A 132 -6.93 -22.26 11.52
C MET A 132 -5.96 -23.40 11.25
N ASP A 133 -5.49 -23.55 10.01
CA ASP A 133 -4.37 -24.45 9.71
C ASP A 133 -3.12 -23.97 10.48
N PRO A 134 -2.36 -24.85 11.15
CA PRO A 134 -1.16 -24.45 11.89
C PRO A 134 -0.13 -23.68 11.05
N ASN A 135 -0.05 -23.97 9.73
CA ASN A 135 0.84 -23.29 8.81
C ASN A 135 0.45 -21.83 8.57
N ARG A 136 -0.73 -21.38 9.03
CA ARG A 136 -1.14 -19.97 8.98
C ARG A 136 -0.12 -19.03 9.61
N MET A 137 0.64 -19.48 10.62
CA MET A 137 1.67 -18.66 11.27
C MET A 137 2.78 -18.23 10.30
N ASP A 138 3.00 -19.00 9.23
CA ASP A 138 3.94 -18.68 8.17
C ASP A 138 3.31 -17.91 7.00
N ALA A 139 2.02 -17.56 7.08
CA ALA A 139 1.37 -16.76 6.06
C ALA A 139 2.04 -15.37 5.95
N ARG A 140 2.25 -14.94 4.72
CA ARG A 140 2.75 -13.61 4.32
C ARG A 140 1.76 -12.82 3.49
N ILE A 141 0.68 -13.46 3.05
CA ILE A 141 -0.48 -12.83 2.44
C ILE A 141 -1.73 -13.56 2.90
N LEU A 142 -2.79 -12.80 3.12
CA LEU A 142 -4.14 -13.32 3.34
C LEU A 142 -5.16 -12.46 2.61
N TRP A 143 -6.27 -13.06 2.21
CA TRP A 143 -7.38 -12.35 1.57
C TRP A 143 -8.73 -12.93 1.96
N PHE A 144 -9.77 -12.09 1.92
CA PHE A 144 -11.16 -12.49 2.15
C PHE A 144 -12.13 -11.48 1.51
N THR A 145 -13.36 -11.91 1.20
CA THR A 145 -14.37 -11.02 0.57
C THR A 145 -15.20 -10.26 1.60
N LYS A 146 -15.59 -10.92 2.69
CA LYS A 146 -16.45 -10.35 3.73
C LYS A 146 -15.99 -10.83 5.11
N GLY A 147 -16.21 -10.00 6.12
CA GLY A 147 -15.91 -10.29 7.51
C GLY A 147 -14.63 -9.62 7.97
N PHE A 148 -13.88 -10.22 8.88
CA PHE A 148 -12.74 -9.58 9.52
C PHE A 148 -11.60 -10.54 9.87
N VAL A 149 -10.43 -9.94 10.07
CA VAL A 149 -9.31 -10.52 10.81
C VAL A 149 -8.92 -9.56 11.94
N GLU A 150 -8.61 -10.11 13.10
CA GLU A 150 -8.27 -9.36 14.30
C GLU A 150 -6.92 -9.81 14.87
N TYR A 151 -6.04 -8.84 15.03
CA TYR A 151 -4.67 -8.98 15.49
C TYR A 151 -4.55 -8.49 16.92
N GLN A 152 -3.82 -9.24 17.73
CA GLN A 152 -3.53 -8.88 19.11
C GLN A 152 -2.04 -8.61 19.28
N SER A 153 -1.70 -7.50 19.94
CA SER A 153 -0.32 -7.18 20.33
C SER A 153 -0.28 -6.88 21.82
N PRO A 154 0.80 -7.24 22.54
CA PRO A 154 1.00 -6.75 23.89
C PRO A 154 1.03 -5.22 23.90
N ASN A 155 0.43 -4.63 24.93
CA ASN A 155 0.59 -3.22 25.24
C ASN A 155 1.72 -3.08 26.26
N PHE A 156 2.86 -2.59 25.82
CA PHE A 156 4.02 -2.38 26.70
C PHE A 156 4.01 -1.02 27.40
N LEU A 157 2.98 -0.19 27.23
CA LEU A 157 2.89 1.10 27.91
C LEU A 157 2.79 0.90 29.43
N SER A 158 3.62 1.62 30.18
CA SER A 158 3.57 1.63 31.64
C SER A 158 2.46 2.57 32.12
N LEU A 159 1.98 2.39 33.35
CA LEU A 159 0.89 3.22 33.90
C LEU A 159 1.26 4.69 34.10
N ASP A 160 2.56 5.00 34.16
CA ASP A 160 3.13 6.34 34.28
C ASP A 160 3.45 7.00 32.93
N GLU A 161 3.39 6.24 31.84
CA GLU A 161 3.61 6.74 30.48
C GLU A 161 2.30 7.16 29.85
N LYS A 162 2.26 8.37 29.30
CA LYS A 162 1.07 8.87 28.63
C LYS A 162 1.17 8.63 27.14
N LEU A 163 0.22 7.87 26.58
CA LEU A 163 0.10 7.71 25.13
C LEU A 163 -0.38 9.03 24.50
N GLU A 164 0.40 9.56 23.57
CA GLU A 164 0.14 10.85 22.91
C GLU A 164 -0.30 10.67 21.45
N MET A 165 0.16 9.60 20.80
CA MET A 165 -0.19 9.28 19.41
C MET A 165 0.07 7.81 19.11
N MET A 166 -0.65 7.25 18.14
CA MET A 166 -0.39 5.92 17.61
C MET A 166 -0.41 5.93 16.07
N GLU A 167 0.56 5.25 15.46
CA GLU A 167 0.59 4.94 14.04
C GLU A 167 0.41 3.44 13.83
N ILE A 168 -0.44 3.07 12.86
CA ILE A 168 -0.63 1.68 12.43
C ILE A 168 -0.39 1.62 10.92
N SER A 169 0.64 0.89 10.48
CA SER A 169 0.96 0.74 9.05
C SER A 169 0.84 -0.69 8.56
N MET A 170 0.30 -0.86 7.35
CA MET A 170 0.17 -2.16 6.69
C MET A 170 0.08 -1.98 5.17
N GLU A 171 0.54 -2.97 4.40
CA GLU A 171 0.27 -3.04 2.97
C GLU A 171 -1.06 -3.75 2.73
N ILE A 172 -1.99 -3.08 2.04
CA ILE A 172 -3.39 -3.50 1.94
C ILE A 172 -4.01 -3.14 0.59
N SER A 173 -4.91 -3.98 0.08
CA SER A 173 -5.73 -3.73 -1.13
C SER A 173 -7.13 -4.32 -0.98
N SER A 174 -7.96 -4.17 -2.01
CA SER A 174 -9.19 -4.97 -2.12
C SER A 174 -8.86 -6.40 -2.57
N GLU A 175 -9.89 -7.23 -2.76
CA GLU A 175 -9.77 -8.62 -3.18
C GLU A 175 -10.79 -8.92 -4.29
N PHE A 176 -10.32 -9.53 -5.38
CA PHE A 176 -11.17 -10.00 -6.46
C PHE A 176 -10.72 -11.40 -6.89
N PRO A 177 -11.64 -12.29 -7.31
CA PRO A 177 -11.23 -13.55 -7.92
C PRO A 177 -10.24 -13.30 -9.06
N PHE A 178 -8.99 -13.75 -8.88
CA PHE A 178 -7.83 -13.34 -9.68
C PHE A 178 -7.30 -11.94 -9.33
N SER A 179 -7.69 -10.92 -10.10
CA SER A 179 -7.26 -9.54 -9.90
C SER A 179 -8.16 -8.58 -10.67
N ASN A 180 -8.41 -7.40 -10.10
CA ASN A 180 -9.05 -6.30 -10.83
C ASN A 180 -8.63 -4.95 -10.24
N ASN A 181 -7.78 -4.24 -11.00
CA ASN A 181 -7.24 -2.93 -10.61
C ASN A 181 -8.31 -1.84 -10.36
N ASN A 182 -9.56 -2.04 -10.79
CA ASN A 182 -10.68 -1.14 -10.57
C ASN A 182 -11.81 -1.89 -9.84
N TRP A 183 -11.57 -2.23 -8.58
CA TRP A 183 -12.49 -2.98 -7.75
C TRP A 183 -12.52 -2.39 -6.34
N PRO A 184 -13.35 -1.35 -6.11
CA PRO A 184 -13.32 -0.64 -4.85
C PRO A 184 -13.78 -1.53 -3.68
N SER A 185 -13.21 -1.32 -2.51
CA SER A 185 -13.64 -1.99 -1.28
C SER A 185 -13.54 -1.08 -0.06
N ASP A 186 -14.62 -0.99 0.70
CA ASP A 186 -14.68 -0.24 1.94
C ASP A 186 -14.15 -1.10 3.09
N ILE A 187 -12.91 -0.80 3.52
CA ILE A 187 -12.21 -1.53 4.57
C ILE A 187 -12.24 -0.67 5.84
N THR A 188 -12.86 -1.20 6.89
CA THR A 188 -13.02 -0.54 8.18
C THR A 188 -11.98 -1.04 9.18
N PHE A 189 -11.43 -0.10 9.97
CA PHE A 189 -10.43 -0.38 10.99
C PHE A 189 -11.00 -0.11 12.37
N SER A 190 -10.70 -0.98 13.33
CA SER A 190 -11.01 -0.74 14.74
C SER A 190 -9.82 -1.06 15.63
N LEU A 191 -9.67 -0.33 16.73
CA LEU A 191 -8.67 -0.57 17.75
C LEU A 191 -9.34 -0.66 19.12
N ASN A 192 -9.15 -1.78 19.83
CA ASN A 192 -9.78 -2.08 21.12
C ASN A 192 -11.31 -1.88 21.08
N GLY A 193 -11.93 -2.28 19.97
CA GLY A 193 -13.38 -2.16 19.75
C GLY A 193 -13.86 -0.76 19.36
N ILE A 194 -12.98 0.24 19.28
CA ILE A 194 -13.31 1.58 18.79
C ILE A 194 -13.04 1.66 17.28
N GLU A 195 -14.07 1.99 16.50
CA GLU A 195 -13.97 2.15 15.06
C GLU A 195 -13.21 3.42 14.71
N LEU A 196 -12.05 3.25 14.07
CA LEU A 196 -11.17 4.34 13.63
C LEU A 196 -11.66 4.99 12.33
N GLY A 197 -12.45 4.25 11.55
CA GLY A 197 -13.09 4.68 10.32
C GLY A 197 -12.79 3.75 9.14
N THR A 198 -13.23 4.16 7.95
CA THR A 198 -13.28 3.32 6.76
C THR A 198 -12.50 3.94 5.61
N TRP A 199 -11.65 3.16 4.96
CA TRP A 199 -10.94 3.53 3.75
C TRP A 199 -11.45 2.71 2.56
N THR A 200 -11.80 3.40 1.48
CA THR A 200 -12.12 2.76 0.21
C THR A 200 -10.83 2.46 -0.56
N SER A 201 -10.40 1.20 -0.55
CA SER A 201 -9.37 0.70 -1.47
C SER A 201 -9.85 0.87 -2.91
N PRO A 202 -9.00 1.29 -3.87
CA PRO A 202 -9.44 1.51 -5.25
C PRO A 202 -9.44 0.23 -6.11
N GLY A 203 -8.73 -0.83 -5.70
CA GLY A 203 -8.59 -2.02 -6.52
C GLY A 203 -7.67 -3.11 -5.97
N ASP A 204 -7.64 -4.19 -6.74
CA ASP A 204 -6.92 -5.43 -6.49
C ASP A 204 -5.87 -5.64 -7.59
N PHE A 205 -4.59 -5.37 -7.27
CA PHE A 205 -3.60 -5.01 -8.28
C PHE A 205 -2.76 -6.18 -8.77
N ALA A 206 -2.73 -6.41 -10.09
CA ALA A 206 -1.84 -7.40 -10.71
C ALA A 206 -1.26 -6.94 -12.08
N ASP A 207 -1.31 -5.65 -12.37
CA ASP A 207 -0.73 -5.06 -13.59
C ASP A 207 0.79 -5.15 -13.63
N ILE A 208 1.44 -5.16 -12.47
CA ILE A 208 2.88 -5.33 -12.30
C ILE A 208 3.11 -6.33 -11.17
N ARG A 209 4.12 -7.19 -11.36
CA ARG A 209 4.57 -8.13 -10.32
C ARG A 209 5.10 -7.38 -9.10
N GLY A 210 4.65 -7.79 -7.91
CA GLY A 210 5.05 -7.21 -6.64
C GLY A 210 6.55 -7.39 -6.43
N LYS A 211 7.19 -6.39 -5.82
CA LYS A 211 8.65 -6.37 -5.63
C LYS A 211 9.17 -7.56 -4.82
N TYR A 212 8.42 -8.00 -3.81
CA TYR A 212 8.77 -9.09 -2.92
C TYR A 212 7.96 -10.37 -3.17
N THR A 213 6.90 -10.28 -3.98
CA THR A 213 5.99 -11.41 -4.27
C THR A 213 6.72 -12.62 -4.88
N PRO A 214 6.68 -13.80 -4.23
CA PRO A 214 7.48 -14.98 -4.60
C PRO A 214 7.18 -15.52 -6.00
N ASP A 215 8.22 -15.91 -6.76
CA ASP A 215 8.13 -16.35 -8.16
C ASP A 215 7.08 -17.41 -8.48
N TRP A 216 6.74 -18.27 -7.51
CA TRP A 216 5.72 -19.31 -7.70
C TRP A 216 4.28 -18.74 -7.68
N TYR A 217 4.07 -17.57 -7.06
CA TYR A 217 2.74 -16.97 -6.94
C TYR A 217 2.25 -16.51 -8.32
N PRO A 218 1.07 -16.98 -8.77
CA PRO A 218 0.61 -16.74 -10.13
C PRO A 218 0.47 -15.25 -10.45
N ASP A 219 0.93 -14.83 -11.64
CA ASP A 219 0.90 -13.42 -12.08
C ASP A 219 -0.51 -12.84 -12.23
N ASN A 220 -1.52 -13.70 -12.37
CA ASN A 220 -2.92 -13.29 -12.49
C ASN A 220 -3.62 -13.15 -11.14
N LEU A 221 -2.94 -13.41 -10.03
CA LEU A 221 -3.42 -13.09 -8.69
C LEU A 221 -2.88 -11.72 -8.26
N ASN A 222 -3.52 -11.14 -7.27
CA ASN A 222 -3.10 -9.90 -6.62
C ASN A 222 -1.63 -9.88 -6.17
N GLN A 223 -0.87 -8.97 -6.76
CA GLN A 223 0.58 -8.92 -6.66
C GLN A 223 1.07 -7.99 -5.55
N TYR A 224 0.32 -6.97 -5.19
CA TYR A 224 0.71 -5.97 -4.20
C TYR A 224 -0.50 -5.18 -3.69
N GLY A 225 -0.28 -4.44 -2.60
CA GLY A 225 -1.21 -3.45 -2.07
C GLY A 225 -0.59 -2.06 -1.96
N LEU A 226 -1.33 -1.16 -1.32
CA LEU A 226 -0.88 0.18 -0.98
C LEU A 226 -0.43 0.18 0.48
N LEU A 227 0.74 0.74 0.77
CA LEU A 227 1.13 0.99 2.16
C LEU A 227 0.25 2.10 2.71
N LYS A 228 -0.56 1.79 3.72
CA LYS A 228 -1.44 2.72 4.39
C LYS A 228 -1.02 2.86 5.84
N THR A 229 -0.97 4.10 6.31
CA THR A 229 -0.67 4.46 7.70
C THR A 229 -1.86 5.18 8.31
N ILE A 230 -2.46 4.59 9.34
CA ILE A 230 -3.45 5.23 10.20
C ILE A 230 -2.71 5.98 11.29
N ARG A 231 -3.04 7.25 11.49
CA ARG A 231 -2.53 8.08 12.59
C ARG A 231 -3.68 8.47 13.51
N ILE A 232 -3.62 8.03 14.76
CA ILE A 232 -4.57 8.40 15.81
C ILE A 232 -3.91 9.49 16.65
N MET A 233 -4.42 10.71 16.57
CA MET A 233 -3.86 11.89 17.22
C MET A 233 -4.84 12.47 18.25
N ASP A 234 -4.44 13.51 18.98
CA ASP A 234 -5.29 14.18 19.98
C ASP A 234 -6.44 15.01 19.38
N HIS A 235 -6.45 15.18 18.05
CA HIS A 235 -7.40 15.97 17.30
C HIS A 235 -8.11 15.20 16.15
N GLY A 236 -7.96 13.87 16.09
CA GLY A 236 -8.67 13.01 15.14
C GLY A 236 -7.82 11.85 14.63
N THR A 237 -8.45 11.02 13.78
CA THR A 237 -7.79 9.89 13.12
C THR A 237 -7.70 10.15 11.63
N TYR A 238 -6.53 9.88 11.05
CA TYR A 238 -6.20 10.20 9.67
C TYR A 238 -5.56 9.01 8.97
N MET A 239 -5.72 8.91 7.66
CA MET A 239 -4.99 7.97 6.83
C MET A 239 -4.24 8.71 5.73
N GLU A 240 -2.91 8.64 5.73
CA GLU A 240 -2.06 9.39 4.78
C GLU A 240 -2.31 10.91 4.75
N GLY A 241 -2.78 11.48 5.87
CA GLY A 241 -3.09 12.91 6.01
C GLY A 241 -4.54 13.28 5.70
N GLU A 242 -5.33 12.37 5.13
CA GLU A 242 -6.77 12.58 4.92
C GLU A 242 -7.54 12.19 6.19
N PRO A 243 -8.54 12.98 6.63
CA PRO A 243 -9.37 12.64 7.79
C PRO A 243 -10.13 11.33 7.57
N LEU A 244 -10.06 10.43 8.56
CA LEU A 244 -10.80 9.16 8.57
C LEU A 244 -11.99 9.22 9.54
N SER A 245 -11.79 9.80 10.73
CA SER A 245 -12.84 10.05 11.72
C SER A 245 -12.40 11.09 12.76
N ASP A 246 -13.35 11.53 13.60
CA ASP A 246 -13.09 12.41 14.75
C ASP A 246 -12.55 11.65 15.98
N VAL A 247 -12.36 10.32 15.90
CA VAL A 247 -11.80 9.53 17.00
C VAL A 247 -10.38 9.99 17.31
N THR A 248 -10.11 10.24 18.58
CA THR A 248 -8.83 10.72 19.07
C THR A 248 -8.11 9.67 19.91
N ILE A 249 -6.83 9.89 20.18
CA ILE A 249 -6.04 9.01 21.05
C ILE A 249 -6.61 8.89 22.47
N LYS A 250 -7.41 9.87 22.91
CA LYS A 250 -8.06 9.89 24.23
C LYS A 250 -9.27 8.96 24.32
N ASP A 251 -9.85 8.61 23.18
CA ASP A 251 -11.00 7.71 23.09
C ASP A 251 -10.57 6.24 23.15
N ILE A 252 -9.27 5.97 22.92
CA ILE A 252 -8.70 4.63 22.95
C ILE A 252 -8.35 4.23 24.39
N PRO A 253 -8.78 3.05 24.88
CA PRO A 253 -8.46 2.58 26.22
C PRO A 253 -7.00 2.14 26.32
N ALA A 254 -6.10 3.09 26.55
CA ALA A 254 -4.65 2.92 26.41
C ALA A 254 -3.94 2.09 27.49
N TYR A 255 -4.65 1.70 28.55
CA TYR A 255 -4.08 0.96 29.69
C TYR A 255 -4.64 -0.46 29.83
N GLU A 256 -5.19 -1.01 28.76
CA GLU A 256 -5.43 -2.44 28.65
C GLU A 256 -4.11 -3.19 28.39
N ASP A 257 -4.02 -4.46 28.80
CA ASP A 257 -2.79 -5.26 28.66
C ASP A 257 -2.42 -5.54 27.19
N THR A 258 -3.38 -5.41 26.27
CA THR A 258 -3.20 -5.75 24.86
C THR A 258 -3.96 -4.80 23.93
N TRP A 259 -3.38 -4.57 22.75
CA TRP A 259 -4.01 -3.91 21.61
C TRP A 259 -4.72 -4.93 20.72
N HIS A 260 -5.94 -4.61 20.28
CA HIS A 260 -6.79 -5.42 19.40
C HIS A 260 -7.08 -4.63 18.14
N LEU A 261 -6.31 -4.87 17.08
CA LEU A 261 -6.50 -4.26 15.77
C LEU A 261 -7.38 -5.15 14.91
N ARG A 262 -8.54 -4.66 14.48
CA ARG A 262 -9.42 -5.33 13.54
C ARG A 262 -9.39 -4.65 12.18
N VAL A 263 -9.28 -5.47 11.13
CA VAL A 263 -9.44 -5.08 9.72
C VAL A 263 -10.66 -5.82 9.18
N GLU A 264 -11.65 -5.08 8.70
CA GLU A 264 -12.99 -5.61 8.41
C GLU A 264 -13.56 -5.09 7.09
N VAL A 265 -14.23 -5.97 6.35
CA VAL A 265 -15.16 -5.61 5.27
C VAL A 265 -16.56 -5.94 5.77
N LYS A 266 -17.30 -4.88 6.12
CA LYS A 266 -18.64 -4.97 6.72
C LYS A 266 -19.66 -5.51 5.71
N GLU A 267 -20.71 -6.16 6.22
CA GLU A 267 -21.78 -6.69 5.38
C GLU A 267 -22.62 -5.58 4.73
N GLU A 268 -22.72 -4.44 5.39
CA GLU A 268 -23.43 -3.24 4.94
C GLU A 268 -22.55 -2.23 4.19
N ALA A 269 -21.31 -2.59 3.85
CA ALA A 269 -20.40 -1.75 3.06
C ALA A 269 -21.01 -1.40 1.70
N GLU A 270 -20.85 -0.15 1.25
CA GLU A 270 -21.31 0.27 -0.08
C GLU A 270 -20.49 -0.45 -1.17
N ASN A 271 -19.17 -0.55 -0.96
CA ASN A 271 -18.25 -1.29 -1.81
C ASN A 271 -17.78 -2.56 -1.07
N MET A 272 -18.43 -3.69 -1.31
CA MET A 272 -18.03 -5.00 -0.77
C MET A 272 -17.01 -5.69 -1.69
N GLY A 273 -15.83 -5.10 -1.80
CA GLY A 273 -14.76 -5.56 -2.68
C GLY A 273 -13.68 -6.40 -1.99
N GLY A 274 -13.92 -6.90 -0.78
CA GLY A 274 -12.94 -7.71 -0.04
C GLY A 274 -11.68 -6.97 0.42
N CYS A 275 -10.77 -7.71 1.03
CA CYS A 275 -9.55 -7.19 1.64
C CYS A 275 -8.42 -8.18 1.46
N THR A 276 -7.26 -7.68 1.06
CA THR A 276 -6.00 -8.43 1.03
C THR A 276 -4.96 -7.72 1.89
N LEU A 277 -4.31 -8.45 2.78
CA LEU A 277 -3.20 -7.96 3.60
C LEU A 277 -1.89 -8.62 3.16
N PHE A 278 -0.86 -7.80 2.96
CA PHE A 278 0.47 -8.23 2.56
C PHE A 278 1.45 -8.02 3.72
N GLY A 279 2.30 -9.01 3.93
CA GLY A 279 3.31 -9.05 4.97
C GLY A 279 4.70 -9.19 4.41
N LYS A 280 5.66 -9.37 5.32
CA LYS A 280 7.08 -9.41 4.95
C LYS A 280 7.37 -10.50 3.90
N GLY A 281 8.03 -10.13 2.81
CA GLY A 281 8.29 -11.03 1.69
C GLY A 281 7.12 -11.24 0.71
N PHE A 282 6.09 -10.40 0.77
CA PHE A 282 5.02 -10.33 -0.23
C PHE A 282 4.75 -8.85 -0.59
N GLY A 283 4.14 -8.61 -1.75
CA GLY A 283 3.75 -7.25 -2.15
C GLY A 283 4.94 -6.36 -2.51
N ASN A 284 4.81 -5.08 -2.19
CA ASN A 284 5.78 -4.03 -2.52
C ASN A 284 6.55 -3.51 -1.29
N TYR A 285 6.15 -3.87 -0.08
CA TYR A 285 6.74 -3.39 1.16
C TYR A 285 7.15 -4.56 2.06
N ASP A 286 8.45 -4.67 2.35
CA ASP A 286 8.99 -5.77 3.16
C ASP A 286 8.77 -5.56 4.67
N GLN A 287 7.50 -5.43 5.08
CA GLN A 287 7.08 -5.30 6.46
C GLN A 287 5.78 -6.06 6.72
N ASP A 288 5.58 -6.51 7.95
CA ASP A 288 4.27 -6.93 8.42
C ASP A 288 3.48 -5.72 8.94
N ILE A 289 2.34 -5.94 9.60
CA ILE A 289 1.60 -4.87 10.28
C ILE A 289 2.52 -4.28 11.35
N LYS A 290 2.60 -2.96 11.43
CA LYS A 290 3.35 -2.26 12.49
C LYS A 290 2.41 -1.40 13.31
N ILE A 291 2.59 -1.46 14.62
CA ILE A 291 1.97 -0.54 15.57
C ILE A 291 3.10 0.24 16.23
N LYS A 292 3.09 1.56 16.10
CA LYS A 292 4.05 2.48 16.69
C LYS A 292 3.33 3.43 17.63
N MET A 293 3.71 3.41 18.89
CA MET A 293 3.19 4.29 19.94
C MET A 293 4.18 5.42 20.19
N PHE A 294 3.65 6.61 20.44
CA PHE A 294 4.39 7.79 20.87
C PHE A 294 3.89 8.19 22.25
N TYR A 295 4.80 8.31 23.21
CA TYR A 295 4.47 8.54 24.61
C TYR A 295 5.44 9.50 25.30
N SER A 296 5.01 10.04 26.44
CA SER A 296 5.79 10.93 27.32
C SER A 296 5.73 10.51 28.78
#